data_AF-A0A8S2KU46-F1
#
_entry.id   AF-A0A8S2KU46-F1
#
_cell.length_a   1.000
_cell.length_b   1.000
_cell.length_c   1.000
_cell.angle_alpha   90.00
_cell.angle_beta   90.00
_cell.angle_gamma   90.00
#
_symmetry.space_group_name_H-M   'P 1'
#
loop_
_entity.id
_entity.type
_entity.pdbx_description
1 polymer ?
#
loop_
_entity_poly.entity_id
_entity_poly.type
_entity_poly.pdbx_seq_one_letter_code
_entity_poly.pdbx_strand_id
1 'polypeptide(L)'
;MSIVKSSKNKDQLLLDGYRYRRANKCLVVWRCCKNNCAGRVRFDGAEYIKVTEHFHAPNPEEIISMEFKSNITSGATTSHDPPRRIIHQALLNVNKNNGSAVPNYSS
;
A
#
# COMPACT_ATOMS: atom_id res chain seq x y z
N MET A 1 5.04 4.85 -6.43
CA MET A 1 3.57 4.86 -6.36
C MET A 1 3.08 3.45 -6.65
N SER A 2 2.22 2.90 -5.80
CA SER A 2 1.65 1.56 -6.01
C SER A 2 0.17 1.54 -5.59
N ILE A 3 -0.65 0.73 -6.25
CA ILE A 3 -2.03 0.46 -5.83
C ILE A 3 -2.08 -0.97 -5.33
N VAL A 4 -2.51 -1.13 -4.08
CA VAL A 4 -2.61 -2.42 -3.40
C VAL A 4 -4.06 -2.71 -3.01
N LYS A 5 -4.38 -3.98 -2.83
CA LYS A 5 -5.69 -4.39 -2.30
C LYS A 5 -5.60 -4.47 -0.78
N SER A 6 -6.56 -3.85 -0.10
CA SER A 6 -6.77 -4.08 1.34
C SER A 6 -7.29 -5.49 1.60
N SER A 7 -7.27 -5.93 2.86
CA SER A 7 -7.88 -7.20 3.29
C SER A 7 -9.38 -7.31 2.96
N LYS A 8 -10.06 -6.18 2.73
CA LYS A 8 -11.46 -6.11 2.29
C LYS A 8 -11.60 -6.01 0.76
N ASN A 9 -10.54 -6.35 0.01
CA ASN A 9 -10.44 -6.26 -1.44
C ASN A 9 -10.73 -4.85 -2.03
N LYS A 10 -10.58 -3.79 -1.23
CA LYS A 10 -10.72 -2.41 -1.68
C LYS A 10 -9.35 -1.85 -2.07
N ASP A 11 -9.31 -1.08 -3.15
CA ASP A 11 -8.09 -0.41 -3.60
C ASP A 11 -7.60 0.62 -2.60
N GLN A 12 -6.30 0.59 -2.35
CA GLN A 12 -5.57 1.58 -1.59
C GLN A 12 -4.36 2.03 -2.38
N LEU A 13 -4.14 3.34 -2.40
CA LEU A 13 -3.00 3.95 -3.05
C LEU A 13 -1.91 4.18 -2.01
N LEU A 14 -0.68 3.80 -2.35
CA LEU A 14 0.52 4.06 -1.59
C LEU A 14 1.37 5.07 -2.36
N LEU A 15 1.58 6.23 -1.75
CA LEU A 15 2.24 7.37 -2.37
C LEU A 15 2.92 8.22 -1.30
N ASP A 16 4.19 8.58 -1.52
CA ASP A 16 5.01 9.42 -0.63
C ASP A 16 5.02 8.97 0.85
N GLY A 17 5.00 7.66 1.11
CA GLY A 17 4.96 7.14 2.49
C GLY A 17 3.60 7.28 3.18
N TYR A 18 2.56 7.66 2.44
CA TYR A 18 1.18 7.77 2.89
C TYR A 18 0.27 6.76 2.22
N ARG A 19 -0.79 6.40 2.92
CA ARG A 19 -1.85 5.52 2.42
C ARG A 19 -3.13 6.29 2.19
N TYR A 20 -3.72 6.08 1.02
CA TYR A 20 -4.96 6.69 0.62
C TYR A 20 -6.01 5.64 0.21
N ARG A 21 -7.27 6.01 0.36
CA ARG A 21 -8.44 5.29 -0.13
C ARG A 21 -9.21 6.17 -1.10
N ARG A 22 -9.93 5.58 -2.05
CA ARG A 22 -10.82 6.33 -2.93
C ARG A 22 -11.86 7.10 -2.11
N ALA A 23 -12.00 8.40 -2.37
CA ALA A 23 -12.98 9.24 -1.70
C ALA A 23 -14.40 8.99 -2.25
N ASN A 24 -14.51 8.80 -3.56
CA ASN A 24 -15.76 8.46 -4.25
C ASN A 24 -15.46 7.50 -5.42
N LYS A 25 -16.47 6.77 -5.92
CA LYS A 25 -16.33 5.84 -7.05
C LYS A 25 -16.09 6.56 -8.39
N CYS A 26 -16.66 7.75 -8.57
CA CYS A 26 -16.61 8.49 -9.84
C CYS A 26 -15.46 9.51 -9.94
N LEU A 27 -14.83 9.87 -8.81
CA LEU A 27 -13.78 10.87 -8.79
C LEU A 27 -12.41 10.20 -8.64
N VAL A 28 -11.42 10.70 -9.38
CA VAL A 28 -10.01 10.27 -9.29
C VAL A 28 -9.31 10.84 -8.04
N VAL A 29 -10.09 11.13 -7.00
CA VAL A 29 -9.64 11.73 -5.74
C VAL A 29 -9.47 10.65 -4.69
N TRP A 30 -8.29 10.65 -4.08
CA TRP A 30 -7.90 9.76 -3.01
C TRP A 30 -7.72 10.57 -1.73
N ARG A 31 -8.24 10.04 -0.62
CA ARG A 31 -8.15 10.65 0.71
C ARG A 31 -7.28 9.79 1.61
N CYS A 32 -6.54 10.43 2.50
CA CYS A 32 -5.75 9.72 3.49
C CYS A 32 -6.61 8.74 4.31
N CYS A 33 -6.02 7.60 4.65
CA CYS A 33 -6.65 6.59 5.49
C CYS A 33 -6.57 6.91 6.99
N LYS A 34 -5.65 7.79 7.43
CA LYS A 34 -5.52 8.14 8.85
C LYS A 34 -6.76 8.94 9.31
N ASN A 35 -7.26 8.62 10.50
CA ASN A 35 -8.42 9.30 11.06
C ASN A 35 -8.14 10.80 11.22
N ASN A 36 -9.18 11.58 10.94
CA ASN A 36 -9.16 13.04 10.91
C ASN A 36 -8.20 13.67 9.91
N CYS A 37 -7.39 12.90 9.15
CA CYS A 37 -6.46 13.46 8.19
C CYS A 37 -7.17 14.08 6.98
N ALA A 38 -6.83 15.34 6.70
CA ALA A 38 -7.36 16.09 5.57
C ALA A 38 -6.62 15.82 4.25
N GLY A 39 -5.48 15.11 4.28
CA GLY A 39 -4.62 14.88 3.11
C GLY A 39 -5.37 14.21 1.95
N ARG A 40 -5.27 14.82 0.76
CA ARG A 40 -5.95 14.36 -0.46
C ARG A 40 -5.02 14.53 -1.65
N VAL A 41 -5.12 13.59 -2.58
CA VAL A 41 -4.47 13.65 -3.88
C VAL A 41 -5.49 13.37 -4.98
N ARG A 42 -5.32 14.00 -6.13
CA ARG A 42 -6.08 13.69 -7.35
C ARG A 42 -5.11 13.28 -8.44
N PHE A 43 -5.54 12.42 -9.35
CA PHE A 43 -4.76 12.16 -10.57
C PHE A 43 -5.35 12.93 -11.73
N ASP A 44 -4.46 13.52 -12.51
CA ASP A 44 -4.77 14.20 -13.76
C ASP A 44 -4.01 13.46 -14.87
N GLY A 45 -4.66 12.42 -15.42
CA GLY A 45 -4.00 11.48 -16.31
C GLY A 45 -2.89 10.67 -15.62
N ALA A 46 -1.64 10.91 -16.01
CA ALA A 46 -0.48 10.16 -15.53
C ALA A 46 0.16 10.74 -14.26
N GLU A 47 -0.10 12.02 -13.96
CA GLU A 47 0.49 12.71 -12.81
C GLU A 47 -0.51 12.82 -11.67
N TYR A 48 0.01 13.01 -10.46
CA TYR A 48 -0.81 13.29 -9.29
C TYR A 48 -0.59 14.72 -8.82
N ILE A 49 -1.67 15.31 -8.32
CA ILE A 49 -1.70 16.65 -7.77
C ILE A 49 -2.10 16.51 -6.30
N LYS A 50 -1.26 17.03 -5.40
CA LYS A 50 -1.62 17.17 -3.98
C LYS A 50 -2.70 18.24 -3.87
N VAL A 51 -3.85 17.84 -3.34
CA VAL A 51 -5.01 18.74 -3.16
C VAL A 51 -4.95 19.38 -1.78
N THR A 52 -4.56 18.61 -0.77
CA THR A 52 -4.41 19.06 0.62
C THR A 52 -3.28 18.31 1.30
N GLU A 53 -2.58 19.02 2.19
CA GLU A 53 -1.46 18.48 2.95
C GLU A 53 -1.89 17.57 4.12
N HIS A 54 -0.95 16.75 4.57
CA HIS A 54 -1.09 15.91 5.75
C HIS A 54 -0.63 16.67 7.00
N PHE A 55 -1.34 16.51 8.12
CA PHE A 55 -0.86 16.98 9.44
C PHE A 55 -0.11 15.91 10.23
N HIS A 56 0.33 14.84 9.57
CA HIS A 56 1.06 13.77 10.21
C HIS A 56 2.24 13.34 9.36
N ALA A 57 3.26 12.81 10.04
CA ALA A 57 4.40 12.21 9.38
C ALA A 57 3.98 11.00 8.51
N PRO A 58 4.73 10.71 7.43
CA PRO A 58 4.63 9.46 6.70
C PRO A 58 4.89 8.26 7.62
N ASN A 59 4.37 7.08 7.25
CA ASN A 59 4.64 5.84 7.96
C ASN A 59 5.15 4.77 6.98
N PRO A 60 6.45 4.72 6.69
CA PRO A 60 7.01 3.81 5.70
C PRO A 60 6.86 2.33 6.11
N GLU A 61 6.91 2.01 7.40
CA GLU A 61 6.72 0.64 7.89
C GLU A 61 5.33 0.09 7.53
N GLU A 62 4.30 0.93 7.70
CA GLU A 62 2.94 0.55 7.32
C GLU A 62 2.83 0.30 5.81
N ILE A 63 3.46 1.15 4.98
CA ILE A 63 3.49 1.00 3.52
C ILE A 63 4.15 -0.33 3.13
N ILE A 64 5.32 -0.63 3.68
CA ILE A 64 6.04 -1.88 3.43
C ILE A 64 5.20 -3.09 3.81
N SER A 65 4.59 -3.06 5.00
CA SER A 65 3.75 -4.16 5.48
C SER A 65 2.55 -4.42 4.56
N MET A 66 2.00 -3.35 3.97
CA MET A 66 0.87 -3.44 3.04
C MET A 66 1.28 -3.97 1.68
N GLU A 67 2.40 -3.49 1.13
CA GLU A 67 2.95 -4.02 -0.13
C GLU A 67 3.27 -5.50 0.00
N PHE A 68 3.92 -5.88 1.11
CA PHE A 68 4.22 -7.28 1.40
C PHE A 68 2.97 -8.15 1.43
N LYS A 69 1.96 -7.76 2.20
CA LYS A 69 0.68 -8.48 2.30
C LYS A 69 -0.05 -8.55 0.96
N SER A 70 -0.04 -7.47 0.19
CA SER A 70 -0.65 -7.42 -1.14
C SER A 70 0.05 -8.38 -2.10
N ASN A 71 1.38 -8.43 -2.08
CA ASN A 71 2.16 -9.32 -2.93
C ASN A 71 1.91 -10.81 -2.59
N ILE A 72 1.87 -11.14 -1.30
CA ILE A 72 1.51 -12.51 -0.87
C ILE A 72 0.11 -12.87 -1.34
N THR A 73 -0.86 -11.99 -1.07
CA THR A 73 -2.27 -12.27 -1.40
C THR A 73 -2.45 -12.43 -2.90
N SER A 74 -1.87 -11.51 -3.70
CA SER A 74 -1.90 -11.59 -5.15
C SER A 74 -1.26 -12.90 -5.63
N GLY A 75 -0.07 -13.23 -5.15
CA GLY A 75 0.63 -14.46 -5.51
C GLY A 75 -0.17 -15.72 -5.15
N ALA A 76 -0.81 -15.75 -3.99
CA ALA A 76 -1.66 -16.86 -3.57
C ALA A 76 -2.91 -17.01 -4.43
N THR A 77 -3.43 -15.92 -4.99
CA THR A 77 -4.61 -15.97 -5.88
C THR A 77 -4.28 -16.26 -7.33
N THR A 78 -3.08 -15.91 -7.80
CA THR A 78 -2.72 -16.00 -9.23
C THR A 78 -1.74 -17.12 -9.55
N SER A 79 -0.97 -17.60 -8.57
CA SER A 79 0.06 -18.63 -8.75
C SER A 79 -0.37 -19.98 -8.19
N HIS A 80 0.19 -21.05 -8.75
CA HIS A 80 0.14 -22.41 -8.20
C HIS A 80 1.39 -22.78 -7.38
N ASP A 81 2.27 -21.81 -7.15
CA ASP A 81 3.47 -22.01 -6.34
C ASP A 81 3.11 -22.40 -4.90
N PRO A 82 3.94 -23.22 -4.23
CA PRO A 82 3.74 -23.55 -2.83
C PRO A 82 3.83 -22.28 -1.95
N PRO A 83 3.11 -22.20 -0.82
CA PRO A 83 3.05 -21.00 0.03
C PRO A 83 4.43 -20.42 0.39
N ARG A 84 5.40 -21.29 0.70
CA ARG A 84 6.77 -20.88 1.04
C ARG A 84 7.44 -20.10 -0.09
N ARG A 85 7.23 -20.50 -1.35
CA ARG A 85 7.79 -19.84 -2.53
C ARG A 85 7.13 -18.48 -2.77
N ILE A 86 5.81 -18.38 -2.58
CA ILE A 86 5.06 -17.12 -2.69
C ILE A 86 5.57 -16.11 -1.64
N ILE A 87 5.72 -16.53 -0.38
CA ILE A 87 6.26 -15.68 0.69
C ILE A 87 7.68 -15.21 0.36
N HIS A 88 8.54 -16.13 -0.11
CA HIS A 88 9.91 -15.80 -0.50
C HIS A 88 9.94 -14.76 -1.63
N GLN A 89 9.14 -14.94 -2.69
CA GLN A 89 9.04 -13.96 -3.78
C GLN A 89 8.53 -12.60 -3.29
N ALA A 90 7.53 -12.58 -2.41
CA ALA A 90 7.03 -11.34 -1.82
C ALA A 90 8.11 -10.60 -1.02
N LEU A 91 8.97 -11.32 -0.29
CA LEU A 91 10.11 -10.72 0.45
C LEU A 91 11.15 -10.11 -0.47
N LEU A 92 11.38 -10.70 -1.66
CA LEU A 92 12.32 -10.14 -2.65
C LEU A 92 11.80 -8.84 -3.27
N ASN A 93 10.49 -8.73 -3.45
CA ASN A 93 9.85 -7.56 -4.07
C ASN A 93 9.70 -6.37 -3.11
N VAL A 94 9.82 -6.58 -1.80
CA VAL A 94 9.85 -5.49 -0.83
C VAL A 94 11.25 -4.88 -0.83
N ASN A 95 11.32 -3.60 -1.21
CA ASN A 95 12.58 -2.88 -1.29
C ASN A 95 13.26 -2.82 0.09
N LYS A 96 14.42 -3.48 0.23
CA LYS A 96 15.13 -3.71 1.50
C LYS A 96 15.75 -2.45 2.12
N ASN A 97 15.71 -1.31 1.43
CA ASN A 97 16.29 -0.06 1.93
C ASN A 97 15.52 0.59 3.10
N ASN A 98 14.34 0.08 3.47
CA ASN A 98 13.53 0.60 4.58
C ASN A 98 13.35 -0.44 5.71
N GLY A 99 14.37 -1.28 5.93
CA GLY A 99 14.30 -2.45 6.80
C GLY A 99 13.95 -2.16 8.26
N SER A 100 12.68 -2.29 8.62
CA SER A 100 12.25 -2.56 10.00
C SER A 100 10.88 -3.27 10.12
N ALA A 101 10.21 -3.63 9.02
CA ALA A 101 8.81 -4.05 9.02
C ALA A 101 8.56 -5.51 8.58
N VAL A 102 9.51 -6.43 8.80
CA VAL A 102 9.25 -7.86 8.54
C VAL A 102 8.66 -8.49 9.81
N PRO A 103 7.48 -9.14 9.75
CA PRO A 103 6.93 -9.84 10.90
C PRO A 103 7.86 -10.97 11.33
N ASN A 104 8.22 -10.99 12.62
CA ASN A 104 9.06 -12.00 13.22
C ASN A 104 8.20 -13.25 13.50
N TYR A 105 8.55 -14.38 12.89
CA TYR A 105 7.92 -15.67 13.17
C TYR A 105 8.90 -16.48 14.02
N SER A 106 8.62 -16.62 15.32
CA SER A 106 9.32 -17.56 16.19
C SER A 106 8.82 -18.98 15.94
N SER A 107 9.76 -19.92 15.78
CA SER A 107 9.53 -21.36 15.70
C SER A 107 8.90 -21.94 16.96
#